data_AF-A0A957BYF1-F1
#
_entry.id   AF-A0A957BYF1-F1
#
_cell.length_a   1.000
_cell.length_b   1.000
_cell.length_c   1.000
_cell.angle_alpha   90.00
_cell.angle_beta   90.00
_cell.angle_gamma   90.00
#
_symmetry.space_group_name_H-M   'P 1'
#
loop_
_entity.id
_entity.type
_entity.pdbx_description
1 polymer ?
#
loop_
_entity_poly.entity_id
_entity_poly.type
_entity_poly.pdbx_seq_one_letter_code
_entity_poly.pdbx_strand_id
1 'polypeptide(L)'
;VYQHVTSPIMGADAIAALASAREAMVQQCTQLALRCYDPTEMLREHAVAGEALYYSDDMHLNPHGNAILAEDFAAWLAQNDLLP
;
A
#
# COMPACT_ATOMS: atom_id res chain seq x y z
N VAL A 1 -4.25 -0.60 4.09
CA VAL A 1 -5.25 0.11 3.25
C VAL A 1 -6.59 0.26 3.96
N TYR A 2 -7.39 -0.81 4.13
CA TYR A 2 -8.74 -0.72 4.72
C TYR A 2 -8.81 -0.82 6.26
N GLN A 3 -7.77 -0.37 6.97
CA GLN A 3 -7.71 -0.48 8.44
C GLN A 3 -8.94 0.13 9.13
N HIS A 4 -9.43 1.28 8.64
CA HIS A 4 -10.60 1.95 9.18
C HIS A 4 -11.90 1.12 9.09
N VAL A 5 -11.96 0.15 8.17
CA VAL A 5 -13.09 -0.78 8.01
C VAL A 5 -12.85 -2.06 8.81
N THR A 6 -11.63 -2.59 8.78
CA THR A 6 -11.33 -3.93 9.31
C THR A 6 -10.99 -3.94 10.81
N SER A 7 -10.40 -2.86 11.34
CA SER A 7 -10.02 -2.77 12.76
C SER A 7 -11.14 -3.06 13.75
N PRO A 8 -12.38 -2.54 13.57
CA PRO A 8 -13.48 -2.81 14.51
C PRO A 8 -13.87 -4.30 14.60
N ILE A 9 -13.58 -5.07 13.56
CA ILE A 9 -13.94 -6.49 13.46
C ILE A 9 -12.77 -7.38 13.90
N MET A 10 -11.56 -7.07 13.42
CA MET A 10 -10.36 -7.89 13.63
C MET A 10 -9.63 -7.59 14.95
N GLY A 11 -9.84 -6.40 15.52
CA GLY A 11 -9.11 -5.92 16.69
C GLY A 11 -7.77 -5.28 16.35
N ALA A 12 -7.26 -4.45 17.26
CA ALA A 12 -6.03 -3.68 17.07
C ALA A 12 -4.79 -4.59 16.91
N ASP A 13 -4.69 -5.67 17.68
CA ASP A 13 -3.53 -6.56 17.68
C ASP A 13 -3.36 -7.29 16.35
N ALA A 14 -4.46 -7.78 15.77
CA ALA A 14 -4.43 -8.46 14.47
C ALA A 14 -4.01 -7.51 13.34
N ILE A 15 -4.48 -6.26 13.40
CA ILE A 15 -4.11 -5.21 12.44
C ILE A 15 -2.64 -4.84 12.58
N ALA A 16 -2.14 -4.69 13.81
CA ALA A 16 -0.73 -4.42 14.07
C ALA A 16 0.16 -5.57 13.56
N ALA A 17 -0.25 -6.82 13.78
CA ALA A 17 0.45 -7.99 13.26
C ALA A 17 0.55 -7.97 11.73
N LEU A 18 -0.54 -7.63 11.02
CA LEU A 18 -0.54 -7.51 9.57
C LEU A 18 0.31 -6.34 9.06
N ALA A 19 0.36 -5.23 9.80
CA ALA A 19 1.17 -4.06 9.43
C ALA A 19 2.68 -4.28 9.63
N SER A 20 3.05 -5.13 10.60
CA SER A 20 4.43 -5.30 11.06
C SER A 20 5.45 -5.63 9.97
N ALA A 21 5.08 -6.49 9.01
CA ALA A 21 5.99 -6.89 7.94
C ALA A 21 6.33 -5.72 6.99
N ARG A 22 5.33 -4.89 6.67
CA ARG A 22 5.54 -3.66 5.88
C ARG A 22 6.43 -2.70 6.64
N GLU A 23 6.14 -2.45 7.92
CA GLU A 23 6.90 -1.52 8.75
C GLU A 23 8.37 -1.94 8.87
N ALA A 24 8.63 -3.23 9.07
CA ALA A 24 9.98 -3.80 9.08
C ALA A 24 10.69 -3.59 7.73
N MET A 25 10.01 -3.80 6.60
CA MET A 25 10.57 -3.55 5.27
C MET A 25 10.94 -2.07 5.04
N VAL A 26 10.06 -1.14 5.39
CA VAL A 26 10.32 0.30 5.25
C VAL A 26 11.48 0.74 6.14
N GLN A 27 11.54 0.24 7.37
CA GLN A 27 12.64 0.49 8.29
C GLN A 27 13.96 -0.06 7.72
N GLN A 28 13.95 -1.28 7.18
CA GLN A 28 15.13 -1.92 6.59
C GLN A 28 15.64 -1.12 5.37
N CYS A 29 14.75 -0.61 4.53
CA CYS A 29 15.13 0.25 3.41
C CYS A 29 15.90 1.49 3.89
N THR A 30 15.42 2.13 4.95
CA THR A 30 16.09 3.28 5.55
C THR A 30 17.47 2.92 6.09
N GLN A 31 17.57 1.81 6.84
CA GLN A 31 18.84 1.34 7.44
C GLN A 31 19.90 0.98 6.40
N LEU A 32 19.48 0.40 5.28
CA LEU A 32 20.36 -0.01 4.19
C LEU A 32 20.59 1.10 3.15
N ALA A 33 20.04 2.31 3.36
CA ALA A 33 20.05 3.39 2.38
C ALA A 33 19.52 2.96 1.00
N LEU A 34 18.53 2.06 0.99
CA LEU A 34 17.85 1.63 -0.22
C LEU A 34 16.71 2.60 -0.55
N ARG A 35 16.59 2.93 -1.83
CA ARG A 35 15.43 3.61 -2.36
C ARG A 35 14.29 2.60 -2.47
N CYS A 36 13.23 2.81 -1.68
CA CYS A 36 12.05 1.94 -1.68
C CYS A 36 10.79 2.72 -2.04
N TYR A 37 9.92 2.05 -2.78
CA TYR A 37 8.58 2.51 -3.10
C TYR A 37 7.58 1.84 -2.16
N ASP A 38 6.75 2.62 -1.49
CA ASP A 38 5.68 2.13 -0.62
C ASP A 38 4.36 2.83 -1.00
N PRO A 39 3.45 2.14 -1.73
CA PRO A 39 2.21 2.72 -2.21
C PRO A 39 1.12 2.82 -1.13
N THR A 40 1.39 2.40 0.11
CA THR A 40 0.35 2.16 1.11
C THR A 40 -0.48 3.40 1.42
N GLU A 41 0.16 4.57 1.52
CA GLU A 41 -0.53 5.82 1.84
C GLU A 41 -1.40 6.29 0.67
N MET A 42 -0.89 6.22 -0.56
CA MET A 42 -1.67 6.52 -1.77
C MET A 42 -2.89 5.59 -1.89
N LEU A 43 -2.70 4.27 -1.74
CA LEU A 43 -3.82 3.32 -1.78
C LEU A 43 -4.84 3.57 -0.67
N ARG A 44 -4.38 4.02 0.51
CA ARG A 44 -5.25 4.38 1.64
C ARG A 44 -6.09 5.61 1.30
N GLU A 45 -5.55 6.60 0.60
CA GLU A 45 -6.28 7.80 0.18
C GLU A 45 -7.42 7.47 -0.80
N HIS A 46 -7.13 6.67 -1.84
CA HIS A 46 -8.16 6.17 -2.76
C HIS A 46 -9.24 5.34 -2.06
N ALA A 47 -8.83 4.45 -1.13
CA ALA A 47 -9.78 3.66 -0.34
C ALA A 47 -10.70 4.54 0.53
N VAL A 48 -10.16 5.58 1.17
CA VAL A 48 -10.95 6.54 1.97
C VAL A 48 -11.87 7.40 1.08
N ALA A 49 -11.50 7.63 -0.18
CA ALA A 49 -12.36 8.27 -1.18
C ALA A 49 -13.52 7.38 -1.67
N GLY A 50 -13.63 6.15 -1.16
CA GLY A 50 -14.72 5.22 -1.48
C GLY A 50 -14.41 4.30 -2.65
N GLU A 51 -13.17 4.25 -3.13
CA GLU A 51 -12.77 3.37 -4.23
C GLU A 51 -12.53 1.94 -3.73
N ALA A 52 -13.11 0.98 -4.46
CA ALA A 52 -12.86 -0.45 -4.24
C ALA A 52 -11.60 -0.87 -5.02
N LEU A 53 -10.47 -1.00 -4.32
CA LEU A 53 -9.16 -1.30 -4.91
C LEU A 53 -8.81 -2.79 -4.85
N TYR A 54 -9.44 -3.53 -3.94
CA TYR A 54 -9.24 -4.96 -3.73
C TYR A 54 -10.51 -5.72 -4.10
N TYR A 55 -10.41 -7.03 -4.31
CA TYR A 55 -11.59 -7.88 -4.40
C TYR A 55 -12.28 -7.97 -3.03
N SER A 56 -13.58 -8.23 -3.02
CA SER A 56 -14.36 -8.32 -1.77
C SER A 56 -14.08 -9.60 -0.97
N ASP A 57 -13.62 -10.64 -1.65
CA ASP A 57 -13.39 -11.99 -1.15
C ASP A 57 -11.91 -12.41 -1.20
N ASP A 58 -11.05 -11.53 -1.72
CA ASP A 58 -9.63 -11.78 -1.89
C ASP A 58 -8.82 -10.51 -1.56
N MET A 59 -7.70 -10.69 -0.85
CA MET A 59 -6.79 -9.62 -0.41
C MET A 59 -5.84 -9.14 -1.51
N HIS A 60 -6.07 -9.51 -2.77
CA HIS A 60 -5.35 -8.96 -3.92
C HIS A 60 -6.03 -7.71 -4.51
N LEU A 61 -5.23 -6.85 -5.12
CA LEU A 61 -5.74 -5.73 -5.91
C LEU A 61 -6.61 -6.25 -7.06
N ASN A 62 -7.75 -5.62 -7.27
CA ASN A 62 -8.58 -5.83 -8.44
C ASN A 62 -8.01 -5.06 -9.66
N PRO A 63 -8.62 -5.11 -10.86
CA PRO A 63 -8.08 -4.41 -12.03
C PRO A 63 -7.96 -2.90 -11.84
N HIS A 64 -8.91 -2.28 -11.14
CA HIS A 64 -8.89 -0.85 -10.83
C HIS A 64 -7.74 -0.49 -9.88
N GLY A 65 -7.57 -1.26 -8.80
CA GLY A 65 -6.44 -1.08 -7.87
C GLY A 65 -5.07 -1.30 -8.52
N ASN A 66 -4.96 -2.26 -9.45
CA ASN A 66 -3.71 -2.46 -10.20
C ASN A 66 -3.42 -1.30 -11.17
N ALA A 67 -4.45 -0.72 -11.80
CA ALA A 67 -4.27 0.45 -12.67
C ALA A 67 -3.74 1.65 -11.88
N ILE A 68 -4.35 1.95 -10.73
CA ILE A 68 -3.90 3.02 -9.82
C ILE A 68 -2.46 2.79 -9.37
N LEU A 69 -2.12 1.56 -8.94
CA LEU A 69 -0.76 1.23 -8.54
C LEU A 69 0.25 1.41 -9.69
N ALA A 70 -0.10 1.00 -10.90
CA ALA A 70 0.78 1.12 -12.06
C ALA A 70 1.04 2.59 -12.44
N GLU A 71 0.02 3.43 -12.41
CA GLU A 71 0.13 4.86 -12.69
C GLU A 71 1.01 5.58 -11.66
N ASP A 72 0.77 5.34 -10.37
CA ASP A 72 1.56 5.92 -9.29
C ASP A 72 3.02 5.43 -9.32
N PHE A 73 3.23 4.14 -9.57
CA PHE A 73 4.58 3.58 -9.67
C PHE A 73 5.35 4.15 -10.85
N ALA A 74 4.72 4.32 -12.02
CA ALA A 74 5.34 4.97 -13.17
C ALA A 74 5.74 6.42 -12.85
N ALA A 75 4.87 7.18 -12.17
CA ALA A 75 5.18 8.53 -11.73
C ALA A 75 6.34 8.56 -10.72
N TRP A 76 6.37 7.62 -9.76
CA TRP A 76 7.46 7.48 -8.80
C TRP A 76 8.79 7.16 -9.49
N LEU A 77 8.80 6.24 -10.47
CA LEU A 77 10.00 5.92 -11.24
C LEU A 77 10.51 7.14 -12.00
N ALA A 78 9.62 7.90 -12.65
CA ALA A 78 9.97 9.13 -13.37
C ALA A 78 10.58 10.19 -12.43
N GLN A 79 9.98 10.44 -11.27
CA GLN A 79 10.45 11.41 -10.27
C GLN A 79 11.81 11.04 -9.66
N ASN A 80 12.21 9.77 -9.78
CA ASN A 80 13.45 9.24 -9.23
C ASN A 80 14.52 8.95 -10.30
N ASP A 81 14.30 9.40 -11.54
CA ASP A 81 15.19 9.17 -12.69
C ASP A 81 15.45 7.67 -12.95
N LEU A 82 14.42 6.84 -12.75
CA LEU A 82 14.47 5.38 -12.96
C LEU A 82 13.76 4.94 -14.26
N LEU A 83 13.34 5.89 -15.09
CA LEU A 83 12.86 5.65 -16.44
C LEU A 83 13.87 6.21 -17.46
N PRO A 84 14.00 5.58 -18.64
CA PRO A 84 14.87 6.04 -19.72
C PRO A 84 14.41 7.37 -20.35
#